data_AF-A0A3M2CA35-F1
#
_entry.id   AF-A0A3M2CA35-F1
#
_cell.length_a   1.000
_cell.length_b   1.000
_cell.length_c   1.000
_cell.angle_alpha   90.00
_cell.angle_beta   90.00
_cell.angle_gamma   90.00
#
_symmetry.space_group_name_H-M   'P 1'
#
loop_
_entity.id
_entity.type
_entity.pdbx_description
1 polymer ?
#
loop_
_entity_poly.entity_id
_entity_poly.type
_entity_poly.pdbx_seq_one_letter_code
_entity_poly.pdbx_strand_id
1 'polypeptide(L)'
;AGLYGWKDYLYVLTREPREDGGTRWSLHRIDPRADKLGRTVVLPTRSAHVVLAPGPRYWAVVEKGSVEADGGQTLDGLLLVPSSWIEKAPSPLVAGREDEVSCEEAGKS
;
A
#
# COMPACT_ATOMS: atom_id res chain seq x y z
N ALA A 1 11.26 -2.86 6.17
CA ALA A 1 10.24 -1.82 5.99
C ALA A 1 10.61 -0.97 4.79
N GLY A 2 9.65 -0.24 4.21
CA GLY A 2 9.89 0.63 3.06
C GLY A 2 8.74 1.61 2.82
N LEU A 3 9.00 2.67 2.06
CA LEU A 3 8.01 3.65 1.63
C LEU A 3 8.05 3.72 0.10
N TYR A 4 6.89 3.64 -0.54
CA TYR A 4 6.75 3.64 -1.99
C TYR A 4 5.71 4.67 -2.41
N GLY A 5 6.01 5.43 -3.47
CA GLY A 5 5.04 6.24 -4.18
C GLY A 5 4.58 5.50 -5.44
N TRP A 6 3.26 5.40 -5.65
CA TRP A 6 2.71 4.83 -6.88
C TRP A 6 1.36 5.46 -7.21
N LYS A 7 1.25 6.03 -8.41
CA LYS A 7 0.12 6.90 -8.81
C LYS A 7 -0.08 8.01 -7.75
N ASP A 8 -1.32 8.28 -7.33
CA ASP A 8 -1.67 9.30 -6.33
C ASP A 8 -1.58 8.81 -4.87
N TYR A 9 -1.00 7.63 -4.61
CA TYR A 9 -0.99 7.01 -3.29
C TYR A 9 0.41 6.77 -2.75
N LEU A 10 0.52 6.83 -1.42
CA LEU A 10 1.68 6.37 -0.68
C LEU A 10 1.44 4.96 -0.16
N TYR A 11 2.50 4.17 -0.10
CA TYR A 11 2.45 2.82 0.39
C TYR A 11 3.54 2.58 1.41
N VAL A 12 3.16 2.15 2.60
CA VAL A 12 4.09 1.82 3.68
C VAL A 12 4.16 0.30 3.80
N LEU A 13 5.35 -0.23 3.64
CA LEU A 13 5.65 -1.63 3.85
C LEU A 13 6.21 -1.83 5.26
N THR A 14 5.47 -2.54 6.09
CA THR A 14 5.87 -2.91 7.45
C THR A 14 6.15 -4.41 7.52
N ARG A 15 6.87 -4.80 8.58
CA ARG A 15 7.17 -6.20 8.85
C ARG A 15 7.06 -6.51 10.33
N GLU A 16 6.65 -7.73 10.63
CA GLU A 16 6.63 -8.31 11.97
C GLU A 16 7.10 -9.77 11.92
N PRO A 17 7.78 -10.27 12.97
CA PRO A 17 8.07 -11.70 13.06
C PRO A 17 6.77 -12.51 13.18
N ARG A 18 6.75 -13.72 12.61
CA ARG A 18 5.63 -14.66 12.79
C ARG A 18 5.93 -15.68 13.88
N GLU A 19 4.91 -16.09 14.61
CA GLU A 19 5.02 -17.15 15.64
C GLU A 19 5.44 -18.50 15.05
N ASP A 20 5.03 -18.80 13.81
CA ASP A 20 5.38 -20.02 13.08
C ASP A 20 6.71 -19.92 12.32
N GLY A 21 7.48 -18.85 12.52
CA GLY A 21 8.74 -18.55 11.85
C GLY A 21 8.60 -17.74 10.56
N GLY A 22 9.68 -17.06 10.18
CA GLY A 22 9.71 -16.13 9.05
C GLY A 22 9.10 -14.76 9.38
N THR A 23 8.80 -13.98 8.35
CA THR A 23 8.33 -12.60 8.47
C THR A 23 6.95 -12.42 7.85
N ARG A 24 6.05 -11.71 8.52
CA ARG A 24 4.81 -11.22 7.91
C ARG A 24 5.07 -9.82 7.38
N TRP A 25 4.81 -9.64 6.10
CA TRP A 25 4.89 -8.33 5.44
C TRP A 25 3.50 -7.78 5.19
N SER A 26 3.29 -6.54 5.61
CA SER A 26 2.03 -5.82 5.43
C SER A 26 2.28 -4.56 4.61
N LEU A 27 1.53 -4.40 3.51
CA LEU A 27 1.55 -3.23 2.67
C LEU A 27 0.31 -2.38 2.97
N HIS A 28 0.52 -1.22 3.56
CA HIS A 28 -0.52 -0.26 3.88
C HIS A 28 -0.60 0.80 2.79
N ARG A 29 -1.79 1.00 2.22
CA ARG A 29 -2.04 2.11 1.29
C ARG A 29 -2.49 3.34 2.07
N ILE A 30 -1.98 4.51 1.72
CA ILE A 30 -2.32 5.80 2.34
C ILE A 30 -2.77 6.74 1.23
N ASP A 31 -3.93 7.37 1.42
CA ASP A 31 -4.37 8.51 0.61
C ASP A 31 -3.79 9.80 1.24
N PRO A 32 -2.77 10.42 0.62
CA PRO A 32 -2.12 11.58 1.19
C PRO A 32 -2.98 12.85 1.11
N ARG A 33 -4.01 12.88 0.26
CA ARG A 33 -4.89 14.06 0.11
C ARG A 33 -5.96 14.06 1.19
N ALA A 34 -6.49 12.89 1.51
CA ALA A 34 -7.50 12.71 2.53
C ALA A 34 -6.92 12.46 3.94
N ASP A 35 -5.59 12.31 4.05
CA ASP A 35 -4.87 11.87 5.25
C ASP A 35 -5.48 10.61 5.89
N LYS A 36 -5.75 9.60 5.04
CA LYS A 36 -6.45 8.37 5.46
C LYS A 36 -5.65 7.13 5.12
N LEU A 37 -5.56 6.24 6.10
CA LEU A 37 -5.13 4.87 5.89
C LEU A 37 -6.22 4.14 5.10
N GLY A 38 -5.86 3.67 3.92
CA GLY A 38 -6.69 2.80 3.10
C GLY A 38 -6.56 1.35 3.53
N ARG A 39 -6.61 0.47 2.54
CA ARG A 39 -6.48 -0.97 2.74
C ARG A 39 -5.07 -1.36 3.17
N THR A 40 -4.99 -2.38 4.03
CA THR A 40 -3.76 -3.14 4.30
C THR A 40 -3.84 -4.50 3.62
N VAL A 41 -2.75 -4.91 2.97
CA VAL A 41 -2.62 -6.23 2.33
C VAL A 41 -1.45 -6.97 2.95
N VAL A 42 -1.68 -8.20 3.39
CA VAL A 42 -0.60 -9.12 3.77
C VAL A 42 -0.01 -9.74 2.51
N LEU A 43 1.29 -9.61 2.31
CA LEU A 43 1.97 -10.16 1.14
C LEU A 43 2.14 -11.69 1.28
N PRO A 44 2.03 -12.46 0.17
CA PRO A 44 2.09 -13.93 0.19
C PRO A 44 3.53 -14.44 0.26
N THR A 45 4.32 -13.93 1.20
CA THR A 45 5.73 -14.27 1.40
C THR A 45 6.03 -14.46 2.88
N ARG A 46 7.04 -15.30 3.18
CA ARG A 46 7.62 -15.46 4.52
C ARG A 46 9.08 -14.98 4.58
N SER A 47 9.62 -14.47 3.46
CA SER A 47 11.02 -14.09 3.35
C SER A 47 11.38 -12.98 4.33
N ALA A 48 12.59 -13.04 4.88
CA ALA A 48 13.09 -12.03 5.83
C ALA A 48 13.34 -10.67 5.17
N HIS A 49 13.60 -10.65 3.86
CA HIS A 49 13.94 -9.47 3.09
C HIS A 49 13.17 -9.43 1.78
N VAL A 50 12.40 -8.36 1.59
CA VAL A 50 11.66 -8.16 0.34
C VAL A 50 11.90 -6.76 -0.20
N VAL A 51 11.85 -6.64 -1.53
CA VAL A 51 11.76 -5.37 -2.26
C VAL A 51 10.52 -5.42 -3.13
N LEU A 52 9.79 -4.32 -3.17
CA LEU A 52 8.62 -4.18 -4.03
C LEU A 52 8.95 -3.32 -5.25
N ALA A 53 8.44 -3.75 -6.40
CA ALA A 53 8.35 -2.92 -7.59
C ALA A 53 6.89 -2.85 -8.02
N PRO A 54 6.24 -1.68 -7.89
CA PRO A 54 4.84 -1.52 -8.28
C PRO A 54 4.69 -1.55 -9.81
N GLY A 55 3.53 -1.98 -10.27
CA GLY A 55 3.22 -2.04 -11.70
C GLY A 55 1.72 -1.94 -11.95
N PRO A 56 1.29 -1.73 -13.20
CA PRO A 56 -0.12 -1.50 -13.53
C PRO A 56 -0.99 -2.75 -13.42
N ARG A 57 -0.43 -3.94 -13.66
CA ARG A 57 -1.15 -5.23 -13.55
C ARG A 57 -0.72 -6.01 -12.32
N TYR A 58 0.57 -6.01 -12.01
CA TYR A 58 1.15 -6.72 -10.89
C TYR A 58 2.15 -5.85 -10.15
N TRP A 59 2.22 -6.05 -8.84
CA TRP A 59 3.34 -5.66 -8.03
C TRP A 59 4.28 -6.85 -7.92
N ALA A 60 5.55 -6.64 -8.26
CA ALA A 60 6.58 -7.64 -8.03
C ALA A 60 7.03 -7.58 -6.57
N VAL A 61 6.99 -8.72 -5.90
CA VAL A 61 7.62 -8.94 -4.59
C VAL A 61 8.88 -9.75 -4.86
N VAL A 62 10.02 -9.10 -4.74
CA VAL A 62 11.33 -9.72 -4.91
C VAL A 62 11.81 -10.17 -3.53
N GLU A 63 11.95 -11.47 -3.35
CA GLU A 63 12.50 -12.06 -2.13
C GLU A 63 14.02 -12.10 -2.26
N LYS A 64 14.70 -11.46 -1.32
CA LYS A 64 16.16 -11.39 -1.31
C LYS A 64 16.70 -12.37 -0.28
N GLY A 65 17.70 -13.13 -0.66
CA GLY A 65 18.39 -14.03 0.25
C GLY A 65 19.47 -13.34 1.06
N SER A 66 20.34 -14.15 1.64
CA SER A 66 21.49 -13.67 2.41
C SER A 66 22.42 -12.81 1.54
N VAL A 67 23.07 -11.85 2.19
CA VAL A 67 24.19 -11.13 1.58
C VAL A 67 25.43 -11.97 1.83
N GLU A 68 26.11 -12.33 0.75
CA GLU A 68 27.36 -13.07 0.76
C GLU A 68 28.55 -12.15 1.10
N ALA A 69 29.69 -12.75 1.45
CA ALA A 69 30.87 -12.00 1.90
C ALA A 69 31.44 -11.04 0.83
N ASP A 70 31.19 -11.32 -0.45
CA ASP A 70 31.58 -10.48 -1.58
C ASP A 70 30.58 -9.34 -1.88
N GLY A 71 29.52 -9.23 -1.06
CA GLY A 71 28.44 -8.26 -1.26
C GLY A 71 27.37 -8.71 -2.27
N GLY A 72 27.52 -9.90 -2.85
CA GLY A 72 26.48 -10.53 -3.65
C GLY A 72 25.24 -10.81 -2.80
N GLN A 73 24.06 -10.74 -3.41
CA GLN A 73 22.81 -11.11 -2.76
C GLN A 73 21.98 -11.96 -3.71
N THR A 74 21.57 -13.14 -3.27
CA THR A 74 20.72 -14.02 -4.06
C THR A 74 19.30 -13.46 -4.17
N LEU A 75 18.64 -13.76 -5.29
CA LEU A 75 17.21 -13.61 -5.42
C LEU A 75 16.58 -14.97 -5.16
N ASP A 76 16.00 -15.14 -3.98
CA ASP A 76 15.40 -16.40 -3.55
C ASP A 76 14.06 -16.64 -4.26
N GLY A 77 13.39 -15.55 -4.67
CA GLY A 77 12.07 -15.65 -5.29
C GLY A 77 11.57 -14.36 -5.93
N LEU A 78 10.62 -14.54 -6.85
CA LEU A 78 9.83 -13.47 -7.44
C LEU A 78 8.35 -13.87 -7.40
N LEU A 79 7.55 -13.11 -6.66
CA LEU A 79 6.11 -13.29 -6.60
C LEU A 79 5.43 -12.13 -7.31
N LEU A 80 4.38 -12.42 -8.10
CA LEU A 80 3.56 -11.40 -8.73
C LEU A 80 2.23 -11.28 -7.99
N VAL A 81 2.04 -10.15 -7.30
CA VAL A 81 0.81 -9.84 -6.58
C VAL A 81 -0.09 -9.02 -7.49
N PRO A 82 -1.33 -9.45 -7.79
CA PRO A 82 -2.24 -8.65 -8.61
C PRO A 82 -2.45 -7.26 -8.03
N SER A 83 -2.31 -6.22 -8.85
CA SER A 83 -2.49 -4.83 -8.40
C SER A 83 -3.89 -4.60 -7.85
N SER A 84 -4.89 -5.34 -8.35
CA SER A 84 -6.27 -5.29 -7.86
C SER A 84 -6.42 -5.75 -6.40
N TRP A 85 -5.50 -6.53 -5.85
CA TRP A 85 -5.52 -6.88 -4.42
C TRP A 85 -5.15 -5.69 -3.55
N ILE A 86 -4.23 -4.87 -4.05
CA ILE A 86 -3.66 -3.70 -3.36
C ILE A 86 -4.50 -2.45 -3.60
N GLU A 87 -4.98 -2.26 -4.82
CA GLU A 87 -5.67 -1.05 -5.29
C GLU A 87 -7.19 -1.08 -5.10
N LYS A 88 -7.82 -2.23 -4.81
CA LYS A 88 -9.26 -2.26 -4.48
C LYS A 88 -9.51 -1.49 -3.17
N ALA A 89 -9.90 -0.23 -3.33
CA ALA A 89 -10.65 0.58 -2.38
C ALA A 89 -12.04 0.84 -3.00
N PRO A 90 -13.08 1.15 -2.20
CA PRO A 90 -14.34 1.64 -2.77
C PRO A 90 -14.03 2.82 -3.69
N SER A 91 -14.54 2.78 -4.92
CA SER A 91 -14.39 3.91 -5.83
C SER A 91 -14.98 5.16 -5.16
N PRO A 92 -14.24 6.27 -5.08
CA PRO A 92 -14.85 7.57 -4.81
C PRO A 92 -15.54 8.02 -6.10
N LEU A 93 -16.58 7.31 -6.53
CA LEU A 93 -17.51 7.87 -7.49
C LEU A 93 -18.34 8.91 -6.71
N VAL A 94 -17.94 10.17 -6.87
CA VAL A 94 -18.82 11.34 -6.82
C VAL A 94 -19.59 11.51 -5.51
N ALA A 95 -18.93 11.99 -4.45
CA ALA A 95 -19.63 12.86 -3.52
C ALA A 95 -19.82 14.19 -4.25
N GLY A 96 -21.02 14.36 -4.80
CA GLY A 96 -21.43 15.57 -5.48
C GLY A 96 -21.08 16.79 -4.66
N ARG A 97 -20.44 17.74 -5.34
CA ARG A 97 -20.49 19.15 -4.99
C ARG A 97 -21.94 19.58 -5.17
N GLU A 98 -22.72 19.53 -4.10
CA GLU A 98 -24.00 20.21 -4.01
C GLU A 98 -23.77 21.48 -3.19
N ASP A 99 -23.54 22.53 -3.96
CA ASP A 99 -23.85 23.95 -3.76
C ASP A 99 -23.92 24.53 -2.35
N GLU A 100 -23.12 25.59 -2.18
CA GLU A 100 -23.47 26.74 -1.36
C GLU A 100 -24.93 27.15 -1.60
N VAL A 101 -25.75 27.10 -0.56
CA VAL A 101 -26.87 28.05 -0.43
C VAL A 101 -26.78 28.69 0.95
N SER A 102 -26.34 29.95 0.90
CA SER A 102 -26.54 30.95 1.94
C SER A 102 -28.03 31.15 2.18
N CYS A 103 -28.49 31.00 3.43
CA CYS A 103 -29.71 31.63 3.90
C CYS A 103 -29.31 32.66 4.96
N GLU A 104 -29.06 33.86 4.47
CA GLU A 104 -29.02 35.10 5.23
C GLU A 104 -30.40 35.41 5.84
N GLU A 105 -30.38 36.18 6.92
CA GLU A 105 -31.51 36.52 7.78
C GLU A 105 -32.69 37.22 7.09
N ALA A 106 -33.91 36.89 7.54
CA ALA A 106 -35.03 37.82 7.67
C ALA A 106 -35.88 37.29 8.84
N GLY A 107 -36.10 37.98 9.95
CA GLY A 107 -36.58 39.35 10.04
C GLY A 107 -38.02 39.31 10.58
N LYS A 108 -38.18 39.71 11.84
CA LYS A 108 -39.39 40.26 12.49
C LYS A 108 -40.77 39.95 11.88
N SER A 109 -41.68 39.40 12.70
CA SER A 109 -42.90 40.12 13.08
C SER A 109 -43.47 39.61 14.40
#